data_AF-A0A3M1Y924-F1
#
_entry.id   AF-A0A3M1Y924-F1
#
_cell.length_a   1.000
_cell.length_b   1.000
_cell.length_c   1.000
_cell.angle_alpha   90.00
_cell.angle_beta   90.00
_cell.angle_gamma   90.00
#
_symmetry.space_group_name_H-M   'P 1'
#
loop_
_entity.id
_entity.type
_entity.pdbx_description
1 polymer ?
#
loop_
_entity_poly.entity_id
_entity_poly.type
_entity_poly.pdbx_seq_one_letter_code
_entity_poly.pdbx_strand_id
1 'polypeptide(L)'
;MILGLCLPALLVAQAPTDSLYFHLVATYLQQHPGPYLAVDTAIPSLPLPALWLDDSATVSLWIGSPRVAFERLAKKSYLRHLQLSLRPDSSRAGQLMQVRDTLDLAALRRVREEAPPPLRGENPTAAARWLRPALIISGSTAAILALFLIRTPL
;
A
#
# COMPACT_ATOMS: atom_id res chain seq x y z
N MET A 1 -5.02 -2.05 -15.84
CA MET A 1 -6.23 -2.58 -15.18
C MET A 1 -5.95 -2.66 -13.69
N ILE A 2 -6.74 -2.00 -12.84
CA ILE A 2 -6.55 -2.03 -11.38
C ILE A 2 -7.46 -3.14 -10.85
N LEU A 3 -6.87 -4.21 -10.30
CA LEU A 3 -7.62 -5.26 -9.63
C LEU A 3 -7.67 -4.92 -8.14
N GLY A 4 -8.75 -4.25 -7.73
CA GLY A 4 -9.07 -4.03 -6.32
C GLY A 4 -9.67 -5.32 -5.75
N LEU A 5 -8.89 -6.09 -5.00
CA LEU A 5 -9.41 -7.23 -4.27
C LEU A 5 -10.00 -6.72 -2.96
N CYS A 6 -11.33 -6.66 -2.89
CA CYS A 6 -12.02 -6.70 -1.61
C CYS A 6 -11.90 -8.14 -1.09
N LEU A 7 -10.95 -8.38 -0.19
CA LEU A 7 -10.93 -9.63 0.56
C LEU A 7 -12.28 -9.81 1.27
N PRO A 8 -12.88 -11.02 1.26
CA PRO A 8 -14.10 -11.26 2.01
C PRO A 8 -13.84 -10.92 3.48
N ALA A 9 -14.74 -10.12 4.06
CA ALA A 9 -14.64 -9.52 5.40
C ALA A 9 -14.48 -10.52 6.57
N LEU A 10 -14.37 -11.82 6.29
CA LEU A 10 -14.32 -12.91 7.25
C LEU A 10 -12.94 -13.54 7.43
N LEU A 11 -11.94 -13.23 6.60
CA LEU A 11 -10.56 -13.64 6.87
C LEU A 11 -9.71 -12.44 7.31
N VAL A 12 -9.56 -12.36 8.63
CA VAL A 12 -8.47 -11.69 9.34
C VAL A 12 -8.51 -10.16 9.29
N ALA A 13 -9.48 -9.58 9.98
CA ALA A 13 -9.28 -8.25 10.56
C ALA A 13 -7.96 -8.31 11.36
N GLN A 14 -6.94 -7.52 10.97
CA GLN A 14 -5.62 -7.44 11.62
C GLN A 14 -4.54 -8.45 11.20
N ALA A 15 -4.57 -8.98 9.98
CA ALA A 15 -3.47 -9.82 9.46
C ALA A 15 -2.14 -9.03 9.41
N PRO A 16 -0.99 -9.66 9.69
CA PRO A 16 0.31 -9.00 9.55
C PRO A 16 0.58 -8.71 8.06
N THR A 17 1.33 -7.63 7.77
CA THR A 17 1.45 -7.09 6.39
C THR A 17 2.15 -8.06 5.42
N ASP A 18 3.07 -8.87 5.93
CA ASP A 18 3.72 -9.97 5.22
C ASP A 18 2.71 -11.01 4.71
N SER A 19 1.76 -11.44 5.54
CA SER A 19 0.73 -12.40 5.15
C SER A 19 -0.18 -11.85 4.04
N LEU A 20 -0.53 -10.56 4.12
CA LEU A 20 -1.30 -9.89 3.06
C LEU A 20 -0.50 -9.79 1.76
N TYR A 21 0.78 -9.47 1.84
CA TYR A 21 1.67 -9.46 0.68
C TYR A 21 1.71 -10.85 0.03
N PHE A 22 1.91 -11.91 0.81
CA PHE A 22 1.90 -13.28 0.31
C PHE A 22 0.59 -13.66 -0.35
N HIS A 23 -0.53 -13.31 0.29
CA HIS A 23 -1.85 -13.60 -0.26
C HIS A 23 -2.06 -12.88 -1.61
N LEU A 24 -1.63 -11.62 -1.74
CA LEU A 24 -1.73 -10.87 -2.99
C LEU A 24 -0.94 -11.53 -4.12
N VAL A 25 0.33 -11.88 -3.84
CA VAL A 25 1.18 -12.56 -4.81
C VAL A 25 0.60 -13.92 -5.20
N ALA A 26 0.15 -14.71 -4.22
CA ALA A 26 -0.47 -16.00 -4.48
C ALA A 26 -1.75 -15.87 -5.32
N THR A 27 -2.59 -14.87 -5.04
CA THR A 27 -3.83 -14.64 -5.81
C THR A 27 -3.50 -14.23 -7.25
N TYR A 28 -2.49 -13.39 -7.46
CA TYR A 28 -2.04 -13.01 -8.80
C TYR A 28 -1.57 -14.22 -9.59
N LEU A 29 -0.72 -15.06 -8.99
CA LEU A 29 -0.18 -16.26 -9.64
C LEU A 29 -1.27 -17.29 -9.94
N GLN A 30 -2.28 -17.43 -9.07
CA GLN A 30 -3.44 -18.27 -9.33
C GLN A 30 -4.30 -17.75 -10.50
N GLN A 31 -4.44 -16.43 -10.64
CA GLN A 31 -5.19 -15.80 -11.73
C GLN A 31 -4.42 -15.82 -13.06
N HIS A 32 -3.10 -15.87 -12.99
CA HIS A 32 -2.20 -15.92 -14.14
C HIS A 32 -1.28 -17.14 -14.04
N PRO A 33 -1.81 -18.37 -14.18
CA PRO A 33 -0.99 -19.58 -14.18
C PRO A 33 -0.13 -19.58 -15.46
N GLY A 34 1.15 -19.27 -15.30
CA GLY A 34 2.14 -19.30 -16.37
C GLY A 34 3.47 -19.83 -15.83
N PRO A 35 4.31 -20.43 -16.68
CA PRO A 35 5.64 -20.85 -16.28
C PRO A 35 6.49 -19.58 -16.07
N TYR A 36 6.97 -19.38 -14.85
CA TYR A 36 7.85 -18.26 -14.50
C TYR A 36 9.26 -18.80 -14.25
N LEU A 37 10.26 -18.23 -14.94
CA LEU A 37 11.66 -18.67 -14.84
C LEU A 37 12.28 -18.22 -13.52
N ALA A 38 11.98 -16.99 -13.14
CA ALA A 38 12.46 -16.38 -11.91
C ALA A 38 11.43 -15.39 -11.38
N VAL A 39 11.34 -15.30 -10.06
CA VAL A 39 10.53 -14.29 -9.38
C VAL A 39 11.48 -13.34 -8.67
N ASP A 40 11.73 -12.20 -9.28
CA ASP A 40 12.55 -11.15 -8.69
C ASP A 40 11.69 -10.29 -7.79
N THR A 41 12.10 -10.12 -6.54
CA THR A 41 11.38 -9.28 -5.59
C THR A 41 12.25 -8.14 -5.11
N ALA A 42 11.64 -6.98 -4.90
CA ALA A 42 12.31 -5.88 -4.22
C ALA A 42 12.50 -6.13 -2.70
N ILE A 43 11.99 -7.24 -2.16
CA ILE A 43 12.14 -7.63 -0.75
C ILE A 43 12.84 -8.99 -0.66
N PRO A 44 14.19 -9.02 -0.64
CA PRO A 44 14.96 -10.26 -0.71
C PRO A 44 14.77 -11.18 0.50
N SER A 45 14.25 -10.67 1.61
CA SER A 45 14.09 -11.41 2.87
C SER A 45 12.74 -12.13 3.01
N LEU A 46 11.82 -12.01 2.06
CA LEU A 46 10.52 -12.71 2.15
C LEU A 46 10.61 -14.09 1.47
N PRO A 47 10.30 -15.20 2.18
CA PRO A 47 10.33 -16.53 1.60
C PRO A 47 9.20 -16.68 0.57
N LEU A 48 9.49 -16.49 -0.71
CA LEU A 48 8.53 -16.80 -1.77
C LEU A 48 8.22 -18.30 -1.80
N PRO A 49 6.97 -18.70 -2.06
CA PRO A 49 6.65 -20.10 -2.25
C PRO A 49 7.40 -20.61 -3.48
N ALA A 50 8.30 -21.58 -3.30
CA ALA A 50 9.12 -22.22 -4.33
C ALA A 50 8.32 -22.99 -5.41
N LEU A 51 7.00 -22.83 -5.44
CA LEU A 51 6.06 -23.79 -6.00
C LEU A 51 5.78 -23.57 -7.50
N TRP A 52 6.45 -22.62 -8.17
CA TRP A 52 6.10 -22.21 -9.55
C TRP A 52 7.30 -21.77 -10.41
N LEU A 53 8.50 -22.24 -10.07
CA LEU A 53 9.70 -22.04 -10.88
C LEU A 53 9.81 -23.19 -11.88
N ASP A 54 9.72 -22.87 -13.16
CA ASP A 54 9.92 -23.82 -14.26
C ASP A 54 11.16 -23.37 -15.03
N ASP A 55 12.23 -24.17 -14.98
CA ASP A 55 13.50 -23.89 -15.67
C ASP A 55 13.33 -23.82 -17.21
N SER A 56 12.18 -24.27 -17.74
CA SER A 56 11.84 -24.17 -19.17
C SER A 56 11.10 -22.88 -19.55
N ALA A 57 10.74 -22.05 -18.58
CA ALA A 57 10.07 -20.77 -18.81
C ALA A 57 11.02 -19.73 -19.43
N THR A 58 10.48 -18.73 -20.16
CA THR A 58 11.25 -17.59 -20.68
C THR A 58 10.86 -16.25 -20.06
N VAL A 59 9.88 -16.26 -19.15
CA VAL A 59 9.30 -15.04 -18.56
C VAL A 59 9.73 -14.92 -17.10
N SER A 60 10.39 -13.82 -16.75
CA SER A 60 10.63 -13.45 -15.35
C SER A 60 9.44 -12.63 -14.83
N LEU A 61 9.11 -12.80 -13.56
CA LEU A 61 8.11 -12.00 -12.86
C LEU A 61 8.82 -11.05 -11.89
N TRP A 62 8.72 -9.75 -12.14
CA TRP A 62 9.19 -8.74 -11.22
C TRP A 62 8.07 -8.31 -10.27
N ILE A 63 8.34 -8.46 -8.97
CA ILE A 63 7.49 -8.00 -7.88
C ILE A 63 8.11 -6.74 -7.28
N GLY A 64 7.46 -5.60 -7.57
CA GLY A 64 7.94 -4.30 -7.11
C GLY A 64 7.77 -4.07 -5.62
N SER A 65 8.42 -3.02 -5.11
CA SER A 65 8.34 -2.66 -3.70
C SER A 65 6.89 -2.36 -3.31
N PRO A 66 6.34 -3.03 -2.28
CA PRO A 66 5.02 -2.73 -1.79
C PRO A 66 4.99 -1.33 -1.19
N ARG A 67 3.88 -0.62 -1.44
CA ARG A 67 3.59 0.67 -0.79
C ARG A 67 2.54 0.44 0.28
N VAL A 68 2.88 0.75 1.52
CA VAL A 68 1.98 0.64 2.67
C VAL A 68 1.72 2.04 3.22
N ALA A 69 0.47 2.49 3.11
CA ALA A 69 0.03 3.77 3.66
C ALA A 69 -1.00 3.53 4.76
N PHE A 70 -0.99 4.39 5.78
CA PHE A 70 -1.95 4.35 6.87
C PHE A 70 -2.69 5.68 6.96
N GLU A 71 -4.01 5.60 6.96
CA GLU A 71 -4.90 6.74 7.14
C GLU A 71 -5.65 6.58 8.46
N ARG A 72 -5.81 7.66 9.22
CA ARG A 72 -6.55 7.59 10.50
C ARG A 72 -8.04 7.77 10.23
N LEU A 73 -8.85 6.74 10.54
CA LEU A 73 -10.31 6.80 10.42
C LEU A 73 -10.95 7.38 11.68
N ALA A 74 -10.55 6.89 12.86
CA ALA A 74 -11.15 7.30 14.13
C ALA A 74 -10.11 7.33 15.27
N LYS A 75 -10.56 7.54 16.51
CA LYS A 75 -9.68 7.44 17.68
C LYS A 75 -9.22 5.98 17.82
N LYS A 76 -7.91 5.75 17.70
CA LYS A 76 -7.26 4.43 17.75
C LYS A 76 -7.60 3.48 16.59
N SER A 77 -8.20 3.95 15.50
CA SER A 77 -8.53 3.13 14.32
C SER A 77 -7.92 3.74 13.05
N TYR A 78 -7.31 2.89 12.24
CA TYR A 78 -6.53 3.25 11.06
C TYR A 78 -6.92 2.36 9.88
N LEU A 79 -7.08 2.96 8.70
CA LEU A 79 -7.17 2.25 7.43
C LEU A 79 -5.75 2.00 6.93
N ARG A 80 -5.41 0.75 6.65
CA ARG A 80 -4.18 0.38 5.94
C ARG A 80 -4.50 0.20 4.46
N HIS A 81 -3.65 0.78 3.63
CA HIS A 81 -3.65 0.61 2.18
C HIS A 81 -2.34 -0.07 1.79
N LEU A 82 -2.43 -1.30 1.30
CA LEU A 82 -1.31 -2.04 0.72
C LEU A 82 -1.46 -2.03 -0.79
N GLN A 83 -0.44 -1.53 -1.51
CA GLN A 83 -0.38 -1.56 -2.96
C GLN A 83 0.85 -2.34 -3.41
N LEU A 84 0.67 -3.19 -4.41
CA LEU A 84 1.73 -4.00 -4.98
C LEU A 84 1.69 -3.91 -6.50
N SER A 85 2.84 -3.64 -7.12
CA SER A 85 2.98 -3.66 -8.58
C SER A 85 3.68 -4.94 -9.03
N LEU A 86 3.01 -5.72 -9.87
CA LEU A 86 3.53 -6.94 -10.48
C LEU A 86 3.75 -6.69 -11.97
N ARG A 87 4.92 -7.07 -12.49
CA ARG A 87 5.28 -6.90 -13.89
C ARG A 87 5.95 -8.16 -14.43
N PRO A 88 5.35 -8.87 -15.41
CA PRO A 88 6.09 -9.81 -16.22
C PRO A 88 7.06 -9.06 -17.14
N ASP A 89 8.30 -9.53 -17.29
CA ASP A 89 9.38 -8.86 -18.04
C ASP A 89 8.99 -8.49 -19.48
N SER A 90 8.14 -9.31 -20.09
CA SER A 90 7.66 -9.13 -21.47
C SER A 90 6.53 -8.10 -21.62
N SER A 91 6.03 -7.52 -20.54
CA SER A 91 4.83 -6.67 -20.53
C SER A 91 5.13 -5.23 -20.10
N ARG A 92 4.80 -4.24 -20.96
CA ARG A 92 4.71 -2.82 -20.54
C ARG A 92 3.56 -2.56 -19.58
N ALA A 93 2.55 -3.45 -19.55
CA ALA A 93 1.40 -3.33 -18.69
C ALA A 93 1.67 -4.03 -17.35
N GLY A 94 2.14 -3.26 -16.37
CA GLY A 94 2.18 -3.72 -14.98
C GLY A 94 0.79 -3.81 -14.38
N GLN A 95 0.54 -4.85 -13.60
CA GLN A 95 -0.69 -5.00 -12.83
C GLN A 95 -0.50 -4.38 -11.45
N LEU A 96 -1.46 -3.55 -11.05
CA LEU A 96 -1.51 -2.95 -9.73
C LEU A 96 -2.57 -3.68 -8.91
N MET A 97 -2.11 -4.34 -7.85
CA MET A 97 -2.98 -4.96 -6.86
C MET A 97 -3.06 -4.07 -5.63
N GLN A 98 -4.25 -3.98 -5.05
CA GLN A 98 -4.48 -3.19 -3.85
C GLN A 98 -5.34 -3.95 -2.85
N VAL A 99 -4.98 -3.86 -1.57
CA VAL A 99 -5.78 -4.35 -0.44
C VAL A 99 -5.96 -3.22 0.55
N ARG A 100 -7.16 -3.17 1.14
CA ARG A 100 -7.52 -2.20 2.17
C ARG A 100 -8.14 -2.93 3.34
N ASP A 101 -7.70 -2.60 4.54
CA ASP A 101 -8.23 -3.18 5.77
C ASP A 101 -8.12 -2.19 6.93
N THR A 102 -8.93 -2.43 7.97
CA THR A 102 -8.95 -1.57 9.17
C THR A 102 -8.16 -2.22 10.31
N LEU A 103 -7.28 -1.44 10.91
CA LEU A 103 -6.41 -1.82 12.01
C LEU A 103 -6.65 -0.94 13.23
N ASP A 104 -6.56 -1.53 14.42
CA ASP A 104 -6.49 -0.78 15.66
C ASP A 104 -5.07 -0.29 15.93
N LEU A 105 -4.93 0.70 16.81
CA LEU A 105 -3.64 1.27 17.21
C LEU A 105 -2.66 0.20 17.74
N ALA A 106 -3.16 -0.79 18.46
CA ALA A 106 -2.34 -1.89 18.97
C ALA A 106 -1.79 -2.77 17.83
N ALA A 107 -2.65 -3.12 16.86
CA ALA A 107 -2.26 -3.87 15.68
C ALA A 107 -1.27 -3.08 14.80
N LEU A 108 -1.50 -1.77 14.62
CA LEU A 108 -0.58 -0.88 13.90
C LEU A 108 0.82 -0.86 14.52
N ARG A 109 0.92 -0.86 15.86
CA ARG A 109 2.23 -0.91 16.54
C ARG A 109 2.96 -2.22 16.29
N ARG A 110 2.27 -3.36 16.45
CA ARG A 110 2.82 -4.69 16.17
C ARG A 110 3.32 -4.81 14.73
N VAL A 111 2.49 -4.43 13.77
CA VAL A 111 2.86 -4.41 12.35
C VAL A 111 4.15 -3.62 12.12
N ARG A 112 4.34 -2.50 12.81
CA ARG A 112 5.55 -1.68 12.63
C ARG A 112 6.80 -2.21 13.31
N GLU A 113 6.62 -2.95 14.40
CA GLU A 113 7.72 -3.58 15.14
C GLU A 113 8.20 -4.84 14.41
N GLU A 114 7.25 -5.67 13.96
CA GLU A 114 7.50 -7.00 13.40
C GLU A 114 7.75 -6.98 11.89
N ALA A 115 7.14 -6.07 11.13
CA ALA A 115 7.29 -6.09 9.68
C ALA A 115 8.69 -5.62 9.24
N PRO A 116 9.23 -6.20 8.14
CA PRO A 116 10.49 -5.74 7.56
C PRO A 116 10.36 -4.29 7.06
N PRO A 117 11.46 -3.52 6.99
CA PRO A 117 11.46 -2.09 6.66
C PRO A 117 10.54 -1.67 5.50
N PRO A 118 10.50 -2.36 4.34
CA PRO A 118 9.62 -1.98 3.23
C PRO A 118 8.12 -2.20 3.50
N LEU A 119 7.75 -3.03 4.47
CA LEU A 119 6.36 -3.35 4.83
C LEU A 119 5.83 -2.57 6.04
N ARG A 120 6.70 -1.81 6.72
CA ARG A 120 6.32 -0.96 7.88
C ARG A 120 5.42 0.21 7.50
N GLY A 121 5.49 0.64 6.24
CA GLY A 121 4.71 1.74 5.68
C GLY A 121 5.05 3.12 6.21
N GLU A 122 4.31 4.11 5.71
CA GLU A 122 4.49 5.51 6.07
C GLU A 122 3.97 5.82 7.48
N ASN A 123 4.62 6.74 8.19
CA ASN A 123 4.17 7.18 9.51
C ASN A 123 2.89 8.04 9.39
N PRO A 124 1.70 7.58 9.85
CA PRO A 124 0.48 8.39 9.76
C PRO A 124 0.58 9.67 10.60
N THR A 125 1.37 9.66 11.67
CA THR A 125 1.64 10.82 12.52
C THR A 125 2.59 11.83 11.89
N ALA A 126 3.45 11.42 10.94
CA ALA A 126 4.37 12.34 10.28
C ALA A 126 3.64 13.21 9.25
N ALA A 127 2.76 12.63 8.44
CA ALA A 127 1.93 13.39 7.50
C ALA A 127 0.99 14.38 8.24
N ALA A 128 0.37 13.94 9.34
CA ALA A 128 -0.46 14.81 10.18
C ALA A 128 0.30 15.99 10.80
N ARG A 129 1.63 15.86 11.00
CA ARG A 129 2.49 16.93 11.54
C ARG A 129 2.62 18.10 10.57
N TRP A 130 2.59 17.85 9.26
CA TRP A 130 2.72 18.86 8.21
C TRP A 130 1.38 19.42 7.72
N LEU A 131 0.31 18.63 7.85
CA LEU A 131 -1.05 19.06 7.49
C LEU A 131 -1.57 20.23 8.35
N ARG A 132 -1.28 20.22 9.65
CA ARG A 132 -1.69 21.30 10.58
C ARG A 132 -1.12 22.67 10.21
N PRO A 133 0.20 22.85 10.04
CA PRO A 133 0.75 24.16 9.66
C PRO A 133 0.28 24.59 8.27
N ALA A 134 0.14 23.65 7.32
CA ALA A 134 -0.36 23.97 5.98
C ALA A 134 -1.80 24.53 6.00
N LEU A 135 -2.70 23.92 6.80
CA LEU A 135 -4.06 24.42 6.98
C LEU A 135 -4.10 25.82 7.60
N ILE A 136 -3.27 26.09 8.60
CA ILE A 136 -3.19 27.42 9.23
C ILE A 136 -2.76 28.46 8.20
N ILE A 137 -1.69 28.18 7.43
CA ILE A 137 -1.20 29.11 6.39
C ILE A 137 -2.27 29.36 5.33
N SER A 138 -2.96 28.30 4.86
CA SER A 138 -4.02 28.43 3.86
C SER A 138 -5.25 29.20 4.37
N GLY A 139 -5.60 29.02 5.65
CA GLY A 139 -6.70 29.75 6.29
C GLY A 139 -6.36 31.23 6.46
N SER A 140 -5.12 31.55 6.83
CA SER A 140 -4.66 32.93 6.96
C SER A 140 -4.64 33.67 5.62
N THR A 141 -4.16 33.05 4.54
CA THR A 141 -4.19 33.68 3.21
C THR A 141 -5.60 33.89 2.69
N ALA A 142 -6.50 32.91 2.88
CA ALA A 142 -7.91 33.05 2.52
C ALA A 142 -8.60 34.18 3.31
N ALA A 143 -8.32 34.32 4.61
CA ALA A 143 -8.86 35.39 5.44
C ALA A 143 -8.37 36.78 5.01
N ILE A 144 -7.09 36.91 4.63
CA ILE A 144 -6.52 38.16 4.12
C ILE A 144 -7.15 38.53 2.77
N LEU A 145 -7.32 37.57 1.86
CA LEU A 145 -8.01 37.80 0.58
C LEU A 145 -9.47 38.20 0.78
N ALA A 146 -10.17 37.57 1.72
CA ALA A 146 -11.54 37.95 2.07
C ALA A 146 -11.63 39.39 2.61
N LEU A 147 -10.67 39.81 3.44
CA LEU A 147 -10.58 41.19 3.93
C LEU A 147 -10.35 42.21 2.80
N PHE A 148 -9.56 41.87 1.78
CA PHE A 148 -9.38 42.72 0.60
C PHE A 148 -10.66 42.80 -0.23
N LEU A 149 -11.33 41.68 -0.48
CA LEU A 149 -12.58 41.63 -1.25
C LEU A 149 -13.73 42.40 -0.58
N ILE A 150 -13.83 42.39 0.75
CA ILE A 150 -14.85 43.15 1.49
C ILE A 150 -14.54 44.65 1.51
N ARG A 151 -13.25 45.04 1.44
CA ARG A 151 -12.81 46.43 1.55
C ARG A 151 -12.76 47.16 0.21
N THR A 152 -12.78 46.45 -0.91
CA THR A 152 -12.94 47.04 -2.25
C THR A 152 -14.40 46.95 -2.68
N PRO A 153 -15.23 47.99 -2.47
CA PRO A 153 -16.46 48.11 -3.23
C PRO A 153 -16.08 48.26 -4.71
N LEU A 154 -16.71 47.46 -5.58
CA LEU A 154 -16.72 47.66 -7.03
C LEU A 154 -17.21 49.07 -7.38
#